data_AF-L5LZT2-F1
#
_entry.id   AF-L5LZT2-F1
#
_cell.length_a   1.000
_cell.length_b   1.000
_cell.length_c   1.000
_cell.angle_alpha   90.00
_cell.angle_beta   90.00
_cell.angle_gamma   90.00
#
_symmetry.space_group_name_H-M   'P 1'
#
loop_
_entity.id
_entity.type
_entity.pdbx_description
1 polymer ?
#
loop_
_entity_poly.entity_id
_entity_poly.type
_entity_poly.pdbx_seq_one_letter_code
_entity_poly.pdbx_strand_id
1 'polypeptide(L)'
;MSAVITEGVKPTLSELEKFEDQPEGIDLEVVTESTGKEKEHNFQPGDNVEVCEGELINLQGKILSVDGNKITIVPKHEDLKDMLEFPAQELRKYFKMGDHVKVTAGRFEGDTGLIVRMEENFVILFSDLTMHELKVLPRDLQLCSEMASGVDVGGQHDWGELVQLDPQTVGVIVRLERETFQVLNMYGKVVTVRHQAVTRKKDTRFAVALDSEQNNIHVKDIVKVIDGPHSGREGEIRHLFRSFAFCIAKNSWRTGACLSARHVTWCWLGARSHEM
;
A
#
# COMPACT_ATOMS: atom_id res chain seq x y z
N MET A 1 31.36 20.87 -2.27
CA MET A 1 30.01 21.19 -2.78
C MET A 1 30.04 21.32 -4.32
N SER A 2 30.58 20.32 -5.03
CA SER A 2 30.78 20.36 -6.49
C SER A 2 29.91 19.34 -7.26
N ALA A 3 28.92 18.74 -6.57
CA ALA A 3 28.05 17.69 -7.12
C ALA A 3 26.55 18.06 -7.05
N VAL A 4 26.22 19.30 -6.69
CA VAL A 4 24.85 19.78 -6.56
C VAL A 4 24.68 21.05 -7.37
N ILE A 5 23.56 21.15 -8.09
CA ILE A 5 23.17 22.34 -8.83
C ILE A 5 22.51 23.29 -7.83
N THR A 6 23.12 24.45 -7.58
CA THR A 6 22.66 25.40 -6.56
C THR A 6 21.83 26.56 -7.12
N GLU A 7 21.76 26.71 -8.44
CA GLU A 7 21.06 27.80 -9.11
C GLU A 7 20.10 27.27 -10.17
N GLY A 8 18.91 27.86 -10.27
CA GLY A 8 17.92 27.53 -11.30
C GLY A 8 17.07 26.29 -11.04
N VAL A 9 17.26 25.59 -9.92
CA VAL A 9 16.38 24.47 -9.52
C VAL A 9 15.05 25.05 -9.04
N LYS A 10 13.99 24.84 -9.82
CA LYS A 10 12.61 25.18 -9.44
C LYS A 10 11.92 23.89 -9.04
N PRO A 11 11.69 23.65 -7.73
CA PRO A 11 11.03 22.44 -7.29
C PRO A 11 9.61 22.40 -7.85
N THR A 12 9.19 21.22 -8.28
CA THR A 12 7.81 20.93 -8.67
C THR A 12 6.93 20.83 -7.42
N LEU A 13 5.61 20.98 -7.59
CA LEU A 13 4.65 20.78 -6.51
C LEU A 13 4.78 19.37 -5.90
N SER A 14 5.01 18.36 -6.74
CA SER A 14 5.25 16.98 -6.31
C SER A 14 6.54 16.79 -5.51
N GLU A 15 7.57 17.60 -5.75
CA GLU A 15 8.79 17.58 -4.96
C GLU A 15 8.59 18.26 -3.61
N LEU A 16 7.89 19.40 -3.57
CA LEU A 16 7.55 20.11 -2.32
C LEU A 16 6.79 19.20 -1.34
N GLU A 17 5.78 18.44 -1.82
CA GLU A 17 5.04 17.47 -1.01
C GLU A 17 5.89 16.31 -0.47
N LYS A 18 6.94 15.91 -1.21
CA LYS A 18 7.82 14.80 -0.83
C LYS A 18 8.87 15.19 0.22
N PHE A 19 9.24 16.47 0.29
CA PHE A 19 10.26 16.97 1.21
C PHE A 19 9.68 17.51 2.54
N GLU A 20 8.36 17.46 2.73
CA GLU A 20 7.68 17.92 3.94
C GLU A 20 7.54 16.79 4.99
N ASP A 21 8.66 16.37 5.58
CA ASP A 21 8.67 15.43 6.72
C ASP A 21 8.45 16.19 8.06
N GLN A 22 7.16 16.45 8.38
CA GLN A 22 6.44 16.68 9.67
C GLN A 22 7.18 17.05 11.00
N PRO A 23 6.54 17.76 11.98
CA PRO A 23 5.12 17.61 12.39
C PRO A 23 4.34 18.92 12.73
N GLU A 24 3.04 18.74 13.00
CA GLU A 24 2.08 19.69 13.61
C GLU A 24 1.20 20.55 12.66
N GLY A 25 -0.04 20.09 12.45
CA GLY A 25 -1.21 20.90 12.81
C GLY A 25 -1.53 22.16 12.03
N ILE A 26 -1.25 22.21 10.71
CA ILE A 26 -1.75 23.29 9.88
C ILE A 26 -2.71 22.70 8.85
N ASP A 27 -4.01 22.93 9.07
CA ASP A 27 -5.05 22.76 8.06
C ASP A 27 -4.64 23.58 6.84
N LEU A 28 -4.24 22.89 5.78
CA LEU A 28 -3.86 23.53 4.54
C LEU A 28 -5.12 23.77 3.70
N GLU A 29 -5.90 24.78 4.09
CA GLU A 29 -6.73 25.54 3.15
C GLU A 29 -5.81 26.30 2.19
N VAL A 30 -5.14 25.57 1.29
CA VAL A 30 -4.50 26.20 0.13
C VAL A 30 -5.53 26.22 -0.98
N VAL A 31 -6.37 27.24 -0.90
CA VAL A 31 -7.01 27.85 -2.07
C VAL A 31 -5.89 28.41 -2.94
N THR A 32 -5.31 27.58 -3.81
CA THR A 32 -4.56 28.08 -4.96
C THR A 32 -5.52 28.29 -6.13
N GLU A 33 -6.25 29.40 -6.08
CA GLU A 33 -6.56 30.15 -7.28
C GLU A 33 -5.24 30.74 -7.82
N SER A 34 -4.58 30.01 -8.71
CA SER A 34 -3.42 30.54 -9.44
C SER A 34 -3.57 30.23 -10.92
N THR A 35 -4.21 31.18 -11.61
CA THR A 35 -3.87 31.72 -12.93
C THR A 35 -3.04 30.84 -13.89
N GLY A 36 -3.69 30.42 -14.98
CA GLY A 36 -3.15 30.66 -16.33
C GLY A 36 -2.11 29.69 -16.91
N LYS A 37 -1.98 28.48 -16.37
CA LYS A 37 -1.36 27.36 -17.10
C LYS A 37 -2.38 26.24 -17.20
N GLU A 38 -2.52 25.66 -18.39
CA GLU A 38 -3.36 24.49 -18.63
C GLU A 38 -3.13 23.48 -17.49
N LYS A 39 -4.14 23.31 -16.63
CA LYS A 39 -4.07 22.33 -15.54
C LYS A 39 -3.82 20.98 -16.20
N GLU A 40 -2.65 20.40 -15.96
CA GLU A 40 -2.38 19.02 -16.35
C GLU A 40 -3.45 18.15 -15.69
N HIS A 41 -4.25 17.49 -16.52
CA HIS A 41 -5.31 16.60 -16.08
C HIS A 41 -4.84 15.17 -16.30
N ASN A 42 -5.08 14.31 -15.31
CA ASN A 42 -4.69 12.90 -15.36
C ASN A 42 -5.90 12.00 -15.68
N PHE A 43 -6.65 12.38 -16.70
CA PHE A 43 -7.81 11.61 -17.16
C PHE A 43 -7.39 10.53 -18.14
N GLN A 44 -7.96 9.34 -17.99
CA GLN A 44 -7.73 8.21 -18.88
C GLN A 44 -9.05 7.71 -19.49
N PRO A 45 -9.05 7.21 -20.74
CA PRO A 45 -10.19 6.48 -21.29
C PRO A 45 -10.65 5.36 -20.36
N GLY A 46 -11.95 5.33 -20.06
CA GLY A 46 -12.58 4.37 -19.15
C GLY A 46 -12.82 4.88 -17.73
N ASP A 47 -12.23 6.01 -17.32
CA ASP A 47 -12.46 6.62 -16.01
C ASP A 47 -13.92 7.07 -15.85
N ASN A 48 -14.46 6.94 -14.63
CA ASN A 48 -15.74 7.54 -14.27
C ASN A 48 -15.53 9.00 -13.89
N VAL A 49 -16.35 9.89 -14.44
CA VAL A 49 -16.32 11.32 -14.17
C VAL A 49 -17.71 11.87 -13.90
N GLU A 50 -17.75 12.97 -13.18
CA GLU A 50 -18.91 13.82 -13.03
C GLU A 50 -18.59 15.24 -13.51
N VAL A 51 -19.61 15.92 -14.02
CA VAL A 51 -19.54 17.33 -14.39
C VAL A 51 -19.75 18.19 -13.13
N CYS A 52 -18.77 19.04 -12.81
CA CYS A 52 -18.81 19.90 -11.62
C CYS A 52 -19.31 21.33 -11.89
N GLU A 53 -19.24 21.78 -13.13
CA GLU A 53 -19.58 23.15 -13.53
C GLU A 53 -20.36 23.15 -14.86
N GLY A 54 -21.14 24.19 -15.11
CA GLY A 54 -21.94 24.34 -16.33
C GLY A 54 -23.37 23.83 -16.23
N GLU A 55 -24.05 23.72 -17.37
CA GLU A 55 -25.49 23.41 -17.47
C GLU A 55 -25.81 21.95 -17.13
N LEU A 56 -24.82 21.06 -17.29
CA LEU A 56 -24.94 19.62 -17.10
C LEU A 56 -24.32 19.15 -15.77
N ILE A 57 -24.31 20.02 -14.75
CA ILE A 57 -23.78 19.70 -13.42
C ILE A 57 -24.40 18.41 -12.84
N ASN A 58 -23.57 17.61 -12.17
CA ASN A 58 -23.91 16.27 -11.63
C ASN A 58 -24.20 15.20 -12.69
N LEU A 59 -24.00 15.48 -13.98
CA LEU A 59 -24.05 14.45 -15.00
C LEU A 59 -22.84 13.52 -14.83
N GLN A 60 -23.11 12.23 -14.63
CA GLN A 60 -22.09 11.20 -14.51
C GLN A 60 -21.88 10.50 -15.86
N GLY A 61 -20.65 10.14 -16.15
CA GLY A 61 -20.30 9.47 -17.39
C GLY A 61 -18.99 8.69 -17.31
N LYS A 62 -18.68 8.00 -18.40
CA LYS A 62 -17.38 7.37 -18.61
C LYS A 62 -16.62 8.11 -19.70
N ILE A 63 -15.34 8.34 -19.48
CA ILE A 63 -14.47 8.92 -20.51
C ILE A 63 -14.30 7.90 -21.64
N LEU A 64 -14.48 8.33 -22.88
CA LEU A 64 -14.17 7.54 -24.06
C LEU A 64 -12.83 7.94 -24.68
N SER A 65 -12.60 9.24 -24.86
CA SER A 65 -11.36 9.78 -25.42
C SER A 65 -10.94 11.05 -24.71
N VAL A 66 -9.63 11.30 -24.70
CA VAL A 66 -9.00 12.50 -24.13
C VAL A 66 -8.17 13.13 -25.24
N ASP A 67 -8.58 14.30 -25.71
CA ASP A 67 -7.95 15.05 -26.79
C ASP A 67 -7.40 16.38 -26.23
N GLY A 68 -6.27 16.30 -25.54
CA GLY A 68 -5.71 17.44 -24.82
C GLY A 68 -6.72 17.98 -23.82
N ASN A 69 -7.09 19.26 -23.92
CA ASN A 69 -8.05 19.87 -22.99
C ASN A 69 -9.52 19.45 -23.21
N LYS A 70 -9.84 18.75 -24.30
CA LYS A 70 -11.22 18.35 -24.64
C LYS A 70 -11.42 16.86 -24.34
N ILE A 71 -12.43 16.55 -23.53
CA ILE A 71 -12.68 15.20 -23.04
C ILE A 71 -14.06 14.76 -23.50
N THR A 72 -14.11 13.63 -24.21
CA THR A 72 -15.37 13.07 -24.69
C THR A 72 -15.87 12.05 -23.68
N ILE A 73 -17.06 12.29 -23.14
CA ILE A 73 -17.70 11.41 -22.17
C ILE A 73 -18.95 10.77 -22.76
N VAL A 74 -19.19 9.51 -22.38
CA VAL A 74 -20.46 8.82 -22.61
C VAL A 74 -21.28 8.95 -21.32
N PRO A 75 -22.37 9.73 -21.32
CA PRO A 75 -23.20 9.91 -20.14
C PRO A 75 -23.86 8.59 -19.72
N LYS A 76 -23.94 8.37 -18.42
CA LYS A 76 -24.58 7.20 -17.83
C LYS A 76 -26.03 7.53 -17.45
N HIS A 77 -26.86 7.82 -18.46
CA HIS A 77 -28.27 8.17 -18.30
C HIS A 77 -29.15 7.36 -19.27
N GLU A 78 -30.40 7.05 -18.91
CA GLU A 78 -31.29 6.21 -19.74
C GLU A 78 -31.72 6.90 -21.03
N ASP A 79 -32.01 8.21 -20.95
CA ASP A 79 -32.52 9.02 -22.06
C ASP A 79 -31.43 9.73 -22.89
N LEU A 80 -30.19 9.74 -22.42
CA LEU A 80 -29.10 10.47 -23.06
C LEU A 80 -27.96 9.50 -23.40
N LYS A 81 -27.87 9.13 -24.69
CA LYS A 81 -26.85 8.23 -25.21
C LYS A 81 -25.82 8.93 -26.10
N ASP A 82 -26.07 10.21 -26.40
CA ASP A 82 -25.20 11.01 -27.24
C ASP A 82 -23.91 11.35 -26.50
N MET A 83 -22.81 11.31 -27.25
CA MET A 83 -21.49 11.61 -26.74
C MET A 83 -21.38 13.11 -26.52
N LEU A 84 -20.91 13.50 -25.34
CA LEU A 84 -20.77 14.90 -24.96
C LEU A 84 -19.30 15.23 -24.75
N GLU A 85 -18.93 16.45 -25.13
CA GLU A 85 -17.57 16.93 -25.00
C GLU A 85 -17.52 18.03 -23.95
N PHE A 86 -16.63 17.85 -22.98
CA PHE A 86 -16.41 18.81 -21.91
C PHE A 86 -14.94 19.22 -21.86
N PRO A 87 -14.63 20.46 -21.46
CA PRO A 87 -13.27 20.83 -21.11
C PRO A 87 -12.85 20.09 -19.82
N ALA A 88 -11.56 19.78 -19.70
CA ALA A 88 -11.03 19.07 -18.53
C ALA A 88 -11.28 19.78 -17.18
N GLN A 89 -11.53 21.09 -17.21
CA GLN A 89 -11.80 21.91 -16.02
C GLN A 89 -13.22 21.72 -15.47
N GLU A 90 -14.19 21.35 -16.32
CA GLU A 90 -15.58 21.12 -15.92
C GLU A 90 -15.80 19.69 -15.39
N LEU A 91 -14.79 18.83 -15.50
CA LEU A 91 -14.87 17.42 -15.11
C LEU A 91 -14.07 17.14 -13.84
N ARG A 92 -14.59 16.22 -13.02
CA ARG A 92 -13.89 15.63 -11.89
C ARG A 92 -14.09 14.12 -11.90
N LYS A 93 -13.07 13.37 -11.47
CA LYS A 93 -13.20 11.92 -11.26
C LYS A 93 -14.23 11.65 -10.18
N TYR A 94 -15.16 10.77 -10.49
CA TYR A 94 -16.24 10.38 -9.58
C TYR A 94 -16.06 8.93 -9.13
N PHE A 95 -16.17 8.73 -7.83
CA PHE A 95 -16.09 7.43 -7.19
C PHE A 95 -17.27 7.25 -6.25
N LYS A 96 -17.55 6.02 -5.82
CA LYS A 96 -18.51 5.74 -4.75
C LYS A 96 -17.85 4.97 -3.61
N MET A 97 -18.46 5.02 -2.43
CA MET A 97 -18.05 4.17 -1.31
C MET A 97 -18.10 2.69 -1.73
N GLY A 98 -17.06 1.95 -1.35
CA GLY A 98 -16.87 0.56 -1.74
C GLY A 98 -16.22 0.34 -3.09
N ASP A 99 -15.93 1.41 -3.87
CA ASP A 99 -15.10 1.26 -5.07
C ASP A 99 -13.65 0.97 -4.70
N HIS A 100 -13.03 0.16 -5.54
CA HIS A 100 -11.62 -0.15 -5.45
C HIS A 100 -10.83 0.78 -6.36
N VAL A 101 -9.80 1.40 -5.80
CA VAL A 101 -9.02 2.43 -6.47
C VAL A 101 -7.53 2.22 -6.27
N LYS A 102 -6.78 2.64 -7.27
CA LYS A 102 -5.33 2.73 -7.24
C LYS A 102 -4.92 4.20 -7.21
N VAL A 103 -3.95 4.52 -6.37
CA VAL A 103 -3.33 5.84 -6.32
C VAL A 103 -2.34 5.96 -7.47
N THR A 104 -2.55 6.93 -8.36
CA THR A 104 -1.72 7.16 -9.56
C THR A 104 -0.67 8.25 -9.38
N ALA A 105 -0.79 9.08 -8.36
CA ALA A 105 0.16 10.16 -8.07
C ALA A 105 0.20 10.52 -6.57
N GLY A 106 1.23 11.25 -6.17
CA GLY A 106 1.44 11.70 -4.79
C GLY A 106 2.25 10.72 -3.93
N ARG A 107 2.24 10.93 -2.61
CA ARG A 107 3.03 10.14 -1.65
C ARG A 107 2.71 8.65 -1.66
N PHE A 108 1.46 8.31 -1.93
CA PHE A 108 0.95 6.94 -1.89
C PHE A 108 0.84 6.31 -3.29
N GLU A 109 1.50 6.88 -4.30
CA GLU A 109 1.48 6.37 -5.68
C GLU A 109 1.81 4.88 -5.75
N GLY A 110 0.91 4.10 -6.36
CA GLY A 110 1.01 2.65 -6.51
C GLY A 110 0.20 1.85 -5.50
N ASP A 111 -0.20 2.45 -4.36
CA ASP A 111 -1.05 1.78 -3.39
C ASP A 111 -2.46 1.58 -3.96
N THR A 112 -3.06 0.42 -3.65
CA THR A 112 -4.47 0.13 -3.93
C THR A 112 -5.25 0.05 -2.63
N GLY A 113 -6.55 0.34 -2.72
CA GLY A 113 -7.43 0.25 -1.57
C GLY A 113 -8.90 0.46 -1.90
N LEU A 114 -9.72 0.24 -0.87
CA LEU A 114 -11.17 0.44 -0.93
C LEU A 114 -11.54 1.80 -0.36
N ILE A 115 -12.40 2.54 -1.07
CA ILE A 115 -12.93 3.81 -0.58
C ILE A 115 -13.92 3.55 0.55
N VAL A 116 -13.61 4.08 1.73
CA VAL A 116 -14.47 3.97 2.92
C VAL A 116 -15.23 5.26 3.16
N ARG A 117 -14.65 6.40 2.81
CA ARG A 117 -15.29 7.70 2.97
C ARG A 117 -14.85 8.67 1.89
N MET A 118 -15.79 9.47 1.39
CA MET A 118 -15.52 10.58 0.49
C MET A 118 -15.87 11.88 1.20
N GLU A 119 -14.99 12.86 1.11
CA GLU A 119 -15.24 14.24 1.51
C GLU A 119 -15.15 15.15 0.27
N GLU A 120 -15.42 16.44 0.41
CA GLU A 120 -15.49 17.37 -0.73
C GLU A 120 -14.14 17.49 -1.47
N ASN A 121 -13.03 17.50 -0.72
CA ASN A 121 -11.69 17.78 -1.25
C ASN A 121 -10.75 16.57 -1.25
N PHE A 122 -11.05 15.52 -0.47
CA PHE A 122 -10.21 14.33 -0.38
C PHE A 122 -11.06 13.06 -0.19
N VAL A 123 -10.46 11.93 -0.54
CA VAL A 123 -11.04 10.60 -0.39
C VAL A 123 -10.20 9.83 0.61
N ILE A 124 -10.88 9.16 1.54
CA ILE A 124 -10.25 8.25 2.50
C ILE A 124 -10.43 6.82 1.99
N LEU A 125 -9.31 6.16 1.75
CA LEU A 125 -9.27 4.76 1.31
C LEU A 125 -8.50 3.90 2.31
N PHE A 126 -8.92 2.66 2.47
CA PHE A 126 -8.17 1.65 3.24
C PHE A 126 -7.29 0.86 2.30
N SER A 127 -5.98 0.90 2.53
CA SER A 127 -5.00 0.14 1.76
C SER A 127 -5.20 -1.37 1.95
N ASP A 128 -5.17 -2.15 0.87
CA ASP A 128 -5.32 -3.61 0.96
C ASP A 128 -4.14 -4.27 1.67
N LEU A 129 -2.94 -3.75 1.44
CA LEU A 129 -1.70 -4.35 1.93
C LEU A 129 -1.42 -3.97 3.38
N THR A 130 -1.61 -2.69 3.72
CA THR A 130 -1.24 -2.16 5.04
C THR A 130 -2.40 -2.06 6.01
N MET A 131 -3.64 -2.19 5.53
CA MET A 131 -4.87 -1.98 6.29
C MET A 131 -4.88 -0.65 7.06
N HIS A 132 -4.19 0.37 6.52
CA HIS A 132 -4.18 1.72 7.04
C HIS A 132 -5.04 2.65 6.18
N GLU A 133 -5.57 3.68 6.84
CA GLU A 133 -6.27 4.79 6.18
C GLU A 133 -5.27 5.67 5.43
N LEU A 134 -5.55 5.88 4.14
CA LEU A 134 -4.83 6.78 3.26
C LEU A 134 -5.78 7.92 2.86
N LYS A 135 -5.30 9.16 2.97
CA LYS A 135 -6.02 10.35 2.51
C LYS A 135 -5.39 10.82 1.21
N VAL A 136 -6.17 10.84 0.13
CA VAL A 136 -5.70 11.11 -1.23
C VAL A 136 -6.68 12.02 -1.96
N LEU A 137 -6.20 12.86 -2.88
CA LEU A 137 -7.05 13.71 -3.70
C LEU A 137 -7.80 12.88 -4.76
N PRO A 138 -9.05 13.22 -5.11
CA PRO A 138 -9.81 12.50 -6.14
C PRO A 138 -9.11 12.41 -7.50
N ARG A 139 -8.33 13.43 -7.87
CA ARG A 139 -7.59 13.48 -9.15
C ARG A 139 -6.50 12.42 -9.25
N ASP A 140 -5.92 12.04 -8.11
CA ASP A 140 -4.79 11.10 -8.00
C ASP A 140 -5.27 9.65 -7.83
N LEU A 141 -6.58 9.41 -7.97
CA LEU A 141 -7.18 8.08 -7.91
C LEU A 141 -7.59 7.60 -9.29
N GLN A 142 -7.62 6.30 -9.45
CA GLN A 142 -8.15 5.63 -10.64
C GLN A 142 -8.90 4.37 -10.21
N LEU A 143 -10.05 4.11 -10.83
CA LEU A 143 -10.79 2.86 -10.63
C LEU A 143 -9.93 1.69 -11.08
N CYS A 144 -9.75 0.72 -10.19
CA CYS A 144 -8.99 -0.48 -10.46
C CYS A 144 -9.78 -1.69 -9.97
N SER A 145 -9.91 -2.73 -10.80
CA SER A 145 -10.50 -4.00 -10.37
C SER A 145 -9.47 -4.96 -9.77
N GLU A 146 -8.18 -4.64 -9.90
CA GLU A 146 -7.10 -5.45 -9.36
C GLU A 146 -6.80 -5.02 -7.93
N MET A 147 -6.96 -5.95 -6.99
CA MET A 147 -6.41 -5.81 -5.64
C MET A 147 -4.88 -5.89 -5.75
N ALA A 148 -4.14 -5.09 -4.98
CA ALA A 148 -2.69 -5.26 -4.91
C ALA A 148 -2.38 -6.71 -4.55
N SER A 149 -1.86 -7.44 -5.53
CA SER A 149 -1.11 -8.64 -5.24
C SER A 149 0.09 -8.15 -4.45
N GLY A 150 0.34 -8.69 -3.26
CA GLY A 150 1.50 -8.36 -2.43
C GLY A 150 2.81 -8.84 -3.07
N VAL A 151 2.95 -8.66 -4.38
CA VAL A 151 4.00 -9.13 -5.27
C VAL A 151 4.73 -7.89 -5.75
N ASP A 152 6.05 -7.94 -5.74
CA ASP A 152 6.89 -6.84 -6.19
C ASP A 152 6.65 -6.50 -7.68
N VAL A 153 6.97 -5.27 -8.09
CA VAL A 153 6.89 -4.79 -9.48
C VAL A 153 7.66 -5.70 -10.46
N GLY A 154 8.70 -6.39 -9.96
CA GLY A 154 9.47 -7.38 -10.73
C GLY A 154 9.00 -8.84 -10.61
N GLY A 155 7.99 -9.15 -9.79
CA GLY A 155 7.50 -10.53 -9.57
C GLY A 155 8.51 -11.47 -8.90
N GLN A 156 9.61 -10.95 -8.36
CA GLN A 156 10.69 -11.77 -7.79
C GLN A 156 10.46 -12.11 -6.31
N HIS A 157 9.72 -11.26 -5.60
CA HIS A 157 9.50 -11.33 -4.16
C HIS A 157 8.04 -11.12 -3.79
N ASP A 158 7.60 -11.89 -2.80
CA ASP A 158 6.24 -11.86 -2.28
C ASP A 158 6.20 -11.39 -0.83
N TRP A 159 5.07 -10.83 -0.44
CA TRP A 159 4.78 -10.50 0.95
C TRP A 159 4.88 -11.73 1.84
N GLY A 160 5.50 -11.56 3.01
CA GLY A 160 5.69 -12.66 3.96
C GLY A 160 6.77 -13.66 3.57
N GLU A 161 7.57 -13.38 2.55
CA GLU A 161 8.70 -14.22 2.15
C GLU A 161 9.92 -14.05 3.05
N LEU A 162 10.67 -15.14 3.28
CA LEU A 162 11.94 -15.15 3.99
C LEU A 162 13.07 -14.71 3.04
N VAL A 163 13.67 -13.57 3.35
CA VAL A 163 14.79 -13.00 2.60
C VAL A 163 16.06 -12.97 3.44
N GLN A 164 17.19 -13.05 2.74
CA GLN A 164 18.50 -12.88 3.33
C GLN A 164 18.97 -11.44 3.14
N LEU A 165 19.20 -10.75 4.26
CA LEU A 165 19.70 -9.38 4.33
C LEU A 165 21.23 -9.36 4.25
N ASP A 166 21.87 -10.24 5.03
CA ASP A 166 23.32 -10.39 5.12
C ASP A 166 23.70 -11.88 5.16
N PRO A 167 24.98 -12.25 4.99
CA PRO A 167 25.44 -13.64 5.17
C PRO A 167 25.02 -14.28 6.51
N GLN A 168 24.84 -13.46 7.56
CA GLN A 168 24.42 -13.90 8.88
C GLN A 168 22.97 -13.54 9.21
N THR A 169 22.36 -12.57 8.52
CA THR A 169 21.06 -11.99 8.89
C THR A 169 19.95 -12.38 7.94
N VAL A 170 18.83 -12.89 8.48
CA VAL A 170 17.60 -13.15 7.73
C VAL A 170 16.46 -12.28 8.26
N GLY A 171 15.47 -12.06 7.41
CA GLY A 171 14.25 -11.35 7.78
C GLY A 171 13.08 -11.74 6.89
N VAL A 172 11.89 -11.30 7.27
CA VAL A 172 10.65 -11.54 6.52
C VAL A 172 10.14 -10.22 5.96
N ILE A 173 9.75 -10.20 4.69
CA ILE A 173 9.14 -9.01 4.08
C ILE A 173 7.77 -8.77 4.74
N VAL A 174 7.62 -7.63 5.41
CA VAL A 174 6.37 -7.23 6.07
C VAL A 174 5.62 -6.15 5.31
N ARG A 175 6.29 -5.44 4.41
CA ARG A 175 5.69 -4.46 3.49
C ARG A 175 6.47 -4.40 2.18
N LEU A 176 5.75 -4.34 1.08
CA LEU A 176 6.30 -4.03 -0.24
C LEU A 176 6.03 -2.57 -0.55
N GLU A 177 7.07 -1.84 -0.90
CA GLU A 177 6.97 -0.49 -1.46
C GLU A 177 7.56 -0.52 -2.87
N ARG A 178 7.29 0.54 -3.65
CA ARG A 178 7.69 0.62 -5.06
C ARG A 178 9.20 0.47 -5.30
N GLU A 179 10.02 1.01 -4.41
CA GLU A 179 11.49 1.00 -4.55
C GLU A 179 12.21 0.26 -3.41
N THR A 180 11.49 -0.03 -2.32
CA THR A 180 12.07 -0.64 -1.13
C THR A 180 11.16 -1.69 -0.52
N PHE A 181 11.73 -2.55 0.32
CA PHE A 181 10.99 -3.47 1.18
C PHE A 181 11.19 -3.07 2.62
N GLN A 182 10.11 -3.13 3.42
CA GLN A 182 10.26 -3.18 4.86
C GLN A 182 10.36 -4.63 5.28
N VAL A 183 11.52 -4.99 5.84
CA VAL A 183 11.85 -6.35 6.24
C VAL A 183 11.97 -6.39 7.76
N LEU A 184 11.21 -7.28 8.39
CA LEU A 184 11.39 -7.60 9.80
C LEU A 184 12.56 -8.56 9.96
N ASN A 185 13.65 -8.10 10.56
CA ASN A 185 14.81 -8.95 10.81
C ASN A 185 14.58 -9.93 11.98
N MET A 186 15.47 -10.92 12.12
CA MET A 186 15.42 -11.89 13.22
C MET A 186 15.60 -11.31 14.63
N TYR A 187 16.00 -10.04 14.74
CA TYR A 187 16.13 -9.33 16.02
C TYR A 187 14.87 -8.54 16.38
N GLY A 188 13.80 -8.64 15.59
CA GLY A 188 12.54 -7.94 15.84
C GLY A 188 12.54 -6.46 15.45
N LYS A 189 13.51 -6.01 14.64
CA LYS A 189 13.55 -4.65 14.08
C LYS A 189 13.12 -4.66 12.62
N VAL A 190 12.28 -3.70 12.25
CA VAL A 190 11.91 -3.45 10.84
C VAL A 190 12.99 -2.58 10.21
N VAL A 191 13.54 -3.03 9.07
CA VAL A 191 14.55 -2.32 8.29
C VAL A 191 14.07 -2.09 6.87
N THR A 192 14.32 -0.90 6.34
CA THR A 192 14.00 -0.56 4.95
C THR A 192 15.19 -0.88 4.06
N VAL A 193 14.99 -1.72 3.04
CA VAL A 193 16.05 -2.20 2.15
C VAL A 193 15.63 -2.13 0.69
N ARG A 194 16.57 -1.86 -0.22
CA ARG A 194 16.30 -1.85 -1.66
C ARG A 194 16.06 -3.27 -2.16
N HIS A 195 15.27 -3.42 -3.23
CA HIS A 195 14.95 -4.73 -3.81
C HIS A 195 16.20 -5.55 -4.18
N GLN A 196 17.22 -4.91 -4.75
CA GLN A 196 18.48 -5.55 -5.14
C GLN A 196 19.37 -5.99 -3.96
N ALA A 197 19.11 -5.47 -2.76
CA ALA A 197 19.92 -5.73 -1.58
C ALA A 197 19.48 -7.00 -0.83
N VAL A 198 18.33 -7.58 -1.20
CA VAL A 198 17.83 -8.81 -0.60
C VAL A 198 17.93 -9.97 -1.57
N THR A 199 18.19 -11.16 -1.04
CA THR A 199 18.18 -12.39 -1.84
C THR A 199 17.13 -13.35 -1.29
N ARG A 200 16.40 -14.00 -2.20
CA ARG A 200 15.38 -14.99 -1.84
C ARG A 200 16.06 -16.16 -1.12
N LYS A 201 15.60 -16.49 0.09
CA LYS A 201 16.09 -17.68 0.78
C LYS A 201 15.18 -18.86 0.48
N LYS A 202 15.78 -20.04 0.33
CA LYS A 202 15.04 -21.28 0.05
C LYS A 202 14.06 -21.60 1.19
N ASP A 203 12.85 -21.95 0.81
CA ASP A 203 11.73 -22.27 1.70
C ASP A 203 12.10 -23.30 2.78
N THR A 204 11.74 -22.99 4.04
CA THR A 204 12.00 -23.83 5.22
C THR A 204 10.77 -24.63 5.64
N ARG A 205 9.95 -25.07 4.69
CA ARG A 205 8.65 -25.74 4.96
C ARG A 205 8.76 -27.02 5.78
N PHE A 206 9.90 -27.71 5.70
CA PHE A 206 10.18 -28.95 6.44
C PHE A 206 11.14 -28.74 7.62
N ALA A 207 11.41 -27.49 8.00
CA ALA A 207 12.26 -27.22 9.15
C ALA A 207 11.55 -27.61 10.45
N VAL A 208 12.32 -28.16 11.38
CA VAL A 208 11.89 -28.54 12.72
C VAL A 208 12.73 -27.77 13.72
N ALA A 209 12.09 -27.23 14.75
CA ALA A 209 12.75 -26.64 15.91
C ALA A 209 12.17 -27.23 17.20
N LEU A 210 12.82 -26.95 18.32
CA LEU A 210 12.35 -27.34 19.65
C LEU A 210 11.84 -26.11 20.40
N ASP A 211 10.70 -26.22 21.06
CA ASP A 211 10.19 -25.18 21.93
C ASP A 211 10.84 -25.22 23.34
N SER A 212 10.34 -24.39 24.26
CA SER A 212 10.79 -24.37 25.66
C SER A 212 10.58 -25.68 26.42
N GLU A 213 9.59 -26.47 26.02
CA GLU A 213 9.23 -27.75 26.63
C GLU A 213 9.84 -28.95 25.90
N GLN A 214 10.74 -28.72 24.94
CA GLN A 214 11.35 -29.75 24.08
C GLN A 214 10.35 -30.44 23.13
N ASN A 215 9.21 -29.80 22.84
CA ASN A 215 8.29 -30.25 21.81
C ASN A 215 8.80 -29.86 20.42
N ASN A 216 8.59 -30.73 19.44
CA ASN A 216 8.91 -30.44 18.05
C ASN A 216 7.89 -29.46 17.47
N ILE A 217 8.35 -28.29 17.05
CA ILE A 217 7.55 -27.27 16.38
C ILE A 217 7.87 -27.22 14.88
N HIS A 218 6.82 -27.09 14.09
CA HIS A 218 6.86 -27.03 12.63
C HIS A 218 6.25 -25.73 12.13
N VAL A 219 6.48 -25.44 10.84
CA VAL A 219 5.76 -24.37 10.15
C VAL A 219 4.25 -24.68 10.17
N LYS A 220 3.42 -23.66 10.43
CA LYS A 220 1.96 -23.68 10.67
C LYS A 220 1.49 -24.10 12.06
N ASP A 221 2.40 -24.47 12.96
CA ASP A 221 2.02 -24.71 14.34
C ASP A 221 1.66 -23.40 15.05
N ILE A 222 0.74 -23.49 16.01
CA ILE A 222 0.34 -22.36 16.85
C ILE A 222 1.21 -22.37 18.09
N VAL A 223 1.87 -21.25 18.33
CA VAL A 223 2.77 -21.08 19.47
C VAL A 223 2.44 -19.82 20.25
N LYS A 224 2.68 -19.89 21.56
CA LYS A 224 2.59 -18.75 22.47
C LYS A 224 3.99 -18.34 22.90
N VAL A 225 4.27 -17.04 22.88
CA VAL A 225 5.50 -16.52 23.48
C VAL A 225 5.33 -16.57 24.99
N ILE A 226 6.16 -17.33 25.69
CA ILE A 226 6.17 -17.38 27.16
C ILE A 226 7.15 -16.38 27.77
N ASP A 227 8.18 -15.97 27.03
CA ASP A 227 9.24 -15.10 27.54
C ASP A 227 9.73 -14.08 26.50
N GLY A 228 10.23 -12.93 26.96
CA GLY A 228 10.77 -11.85 26.12
C GLY A 228 9.77 -10.75 25.73
N PRO A 229 10.14 -9.84 24.80
CA PRO A 229 9.40 -8.61 24.47
C PRO A 229 7.99 -8.82 23.93
N HIS A 230 7.69 -10.04 23.49
CA HIS A 230 6.42 -10.43 22.90
C HIS A 230 5.65 -11.43 23.78
N SER A 231 6.04 -11.59 25.05
CA SER A 231 5.40 -12.52 26.00
C SER A 231 3.89 -12.30 26.08
N GLY A 232 3.15 -13.40 26.15
CA GLY A 232 1.69 -13.44 26.17
C GLY A 232 1.02 -13.40 24.79
N ARG A 233 1.77 -13.16 23.71
CA ARG A 233 1.22 -13.18 22.35
C ARG A 233 1.20 -14.58 21.77
N GLU A 234 0.16 -14.85 20.98
CA GLU A 234 -0.03 -16.11 20.26
C GLU A 234 0.01 -15.88 18.75
N GLY A 235 0.66 -16.78 18.03
CA GLY A 235 0.83 -16.68 16.60
C GLY A 235 1.08 -18.01 15.92
N GLU A 236 0.92 -18.02 14.61
CA GLU A 236 1.20 -19.18 13.75
C GLU A 236 2.61 -19.07 13.17
N ILE A 237 3.41 -20.12 13.29
CA ILE A 237 4.78 -20.14 12.73
C ILE A 237 4.68 -20.10 11.20
N ARG A 238 5.35 -19.14 10.56
CA ARG A 238 5.49 -19.09 9.09
C ARG A 238 6.87 -19.53 8.61
N HIS A 239 7.93 -19.13 9.31
CA HIS A 239 9.29 -19.48 8.94
C HIS A 239 10.10 -19.87 10.17
N LEU A 240 10.98 -20.86 9.98
CA LEU A 240 11.93 -21.32 10.99
C LEU A 240 13.33 -21.17 10.45
N PHE A 241 14.20 -20.48 11.19
CA PHE A 241 15.59 -20.32 10.81
C PHE A 241 16.51 -20.45 12.01
N ARG A 242 17.30 -21.54 12.05
CA ARG A 242 18.23 -21.85 13.15
C ARG A 242 17.50 -21.75 14.49
N SER A 243 17.85 -20.74 15.29
CA SER A 243 17.31 -20.52 16.62
C SER A 243 16.15 -19.53 16.67
N PHE A 244 15.62 -19.07 15.53
CA PHE A 244 14.58 -18.06 15.44
C PHE A 244 13.34 -18.60 14.72
N ALA A 245 12.17 -18.19 15.21
CA ALA A 245 10.88 -18.46 14.60
C ALA A 245 10.20 -17.13 14.25
N PHE A 246 9.70 -17.03 13.03
CA PHE A 246 8.86 -15.93 12.57
C PHE A 246 7.41 -16.38 12.59
N CYS A 247 6.58 -15.68 13.37
CA CYS A 247 5.19 -16.05 13.58
C CYS A 247 4.26 -14.92 13.15
N ILE A 248 3.09 -15.23 12.60
CA ILE A 248 2.04 -14.24 12.37
C ILE A 248 1.08 -14.27 13.56
N ALA A 249 0.98 -13.17 14.29
CA ALA A 249 0.08 -13.04 15.42
C ALA A 249 -1.38 -13.04 14.94
N LYS A 250 -2.24 -13.82 15.62
CA LYS A 250 -3.66 -13.97 15.23
C LYS A 250 -4.51 -12.73 15.50
N ASN A 251 -4.03 -11.77 16.29
CA ASN A 251 -4.84 -10.66 16.79
C ASN A 251 -4.13 -9.29 16.79
N SER A 252 -3.16 -9.07 15.88
CA SER A 252 -2.50 -7.77 15.74
C SER A 252 -2.91 -7.09 14.44
N TRP A 253 -3.75 -6.07 14.56
CA TRP A 253 -4.19 -5.17 13.48
C TRP A 253 -3.12 -4.13 13.07
N ARG A 254 -1.96 -4.12 13.74
CA ARG A 254 -0.85 -3.22 13.45
C ARG A 254 0.02 -3.80 12.34
N THR A 255 0.39 -2.94 11.40
CA THR A 255 1.33 -3.16 10.28
C THR A 255 2.46 -4.12 10.67
N GLY A 256 2.53 -5.26 9.96
CA GLY A 256 3.51 -6.30 10.25
C GLY A 256 3.09 -7.21 11.41
N ALA A 257 2.03 -7.99 11.22
CA ALA A 257 1.62 -9.06 12.14
C ALA A 257 2.69 -10.15 12.35
N CYS A 258 3.85 -10.03 11.70
CA CYS A 258 4.99 -10.91 11.90
C CYS A 258 5.75 -10.53 13.19
N LEU A 259 5.99 -11.50 14.05
CA LEU A 259 6.81 -11.43 15.24
C LEU A 259 8.01 -12.33 15.04
N SER A 260 9.19 -11.89 15.46
CA SER A 260 10.38 -12.74 15.51
C SER A 260 10.83 -12.90 16.95
N ALA A 261 11.00 -14.16 17.38
CA ALA A 261 11.62 -14.47 18.67
C ALA A 261 12.36 -15.81 18.61
N ARG A 262 13.18 -16.08 19.62
CA ARG A 262 13.95 -17.33 19.67
C ARG A 262 13.01 -18.52 19.86
N HIS A 263 13.18 -19.62 19.13
CA HIS A 263 12.39 -20.85 19.27
C HIS A 263 12.20 -21.33 20.74
N VAL A 264 13.21 -21.15 21.59
CA VAL A 264 13.17 -21.50 23.03
C VAL A 264 12.29 -20.59 23.91
N THR A 265 11.83 -19.44 23.42
CA THR A 265 10.91 -18.55 24.16
C THR A 265 9.45 -18.83 23.81
N TRP A 266 9.18 -19.86 23.01
CA TRP A 266 7.84 -20.27 22.60
C TRP A 266 7.38 -21.52 23.35
N CYS A 267 6.08 -21.65 23.49
CA CYS A 267 5.36 -22.83 24.00
C CYS A 267 4.37 -23.25 22.92
N TRP A 268 4.44 -24.51 22.50
CA TRP A 268 3.53 -25.08 21.50
C TRP A 268 2.11 -25.26 22.06
N LEU A 269 1.11 -24.70 21.38
CA LEU A 269 -0.30 -24.78 21.79
C LEU A 269 -1.12 -25.78 20.96
N GLY A 270 -0.59 -26.25 19.82
CA GLY A 270 -1.26 -27.22 18.96
C GLY A 270 -1.03 -26.99 17.47
N ALA A 271 -1.29 -28.04 16.68
CA ALA A 271 -1.35 -27.95 15.23
C ALA A 271 -2.72 -27.42 14.79
N ARG A 272 -2.76 -26.60 13.74
CA ARG A 272 -4.02 -26.13 13.15
C ARG A 272 -4.78 -27.35 12.60
N SER A 273 -5.96 -27.66 13.15
CA SER A 273 -6.86 -28.67 12.58
C SER A 273 -7.30 -28.20 11.20
N HIS A 274 -6.91 -28.94 10.16
CA HIS A 274 -7.47 -28.79 8.83
C HIS A 274 -8.95 -29.22 8.90
N GLU A 275 -9.87 -28.25 9.00
CA GLU A 275 -11.22 -28.49 8.51
C GLU A 275 -11.12 -28.59 6.99
N MET A 276 -11.54 -29.75 6.48
CA MET A 276 -11.73 -30.06 5.06
C MET A 276 -12.88 -29.26 4.48
#